data_AF-A0A354EQT0-F1
#
_entry.id   AF-A0A354EQT0-F1
#
_cell.length_a   1.000
_cell.length_b   1.000
_cell.length_c   1.000
_cell.angle_alpha   90.00
_cell.angle_beta   90.00
_cell.angle_gamma   90.00
#
_symmetry.space_group_name_H-M   'P 1'
#
loop_
_entity.id
_entity.type
_entity.pdbx_description
1 polymer ?
#
loop_
_entity_poly.entity_id
_entity_poly.type
_entity_poly.pdbx_seq_one_letter_code
_entity_poly.pdbx_strand_id
1 'polypeptide(L)' 'MKDPATSPDDQNDIEAGVFPTREYIGAMALEMARMAREEGDGRLAGLLEDAAGAAALPPG' A
#
# COMPACT_ATOMS: atom_id res chain seq x y z
N MET A 1 -25.70 32.58 -16.46
CA MET A 1 -25.22 31.25 -16.92
C MET A 1 -23.70 31.37 -16.99
N LYS A 2 -22.97 30.95 -15.95
CA LYS A 2 -22.34 29.60 -15.79
C LYS A 2 -21.06 29.53 -16.65
N ASP A 3 -19.82 29.40 -16.21
CA ASP A 3 -19.12 29.19 -14.92
C ASP A 3 -17.67 29.75 -15.09
N PRO A 4 -16.90 30.02 -14.01
CA PRO A 4 -15.53 30.55 -14.11
C PRO A 4 -14.59 29.54 -14.75
N ALA A 5 -13.64 30.05 -15.54
CA ALA A 5 -12.53 29.31 -16.11
C ALA A 5 -11.94 28.34 -15.08
N THR A 6 -12.11 27.06 -15.37
CA THR A 6 -11.39 25.94 -14.77
C THR A 6 -9.91 26.29 -14.74
N SER A 7 -9.34 26.43 -13.54
CA SER A 7 -7.91 26.60 -13.35
C SER A 7 -7.17 25.46 -14.07
N PRO A 8 -6.16 25.75 -14.89
CA PRO A 8 -5.38 24.72 -15.55
C PRO A 8 -4.42 24.09 -14.53
N ASP A 9 -4.37 22.77 -14.56
CA ASP A 9 -3.15 21.99 -14.32
C ASP A 9 -2.51 22.06 -12.92
N ASP A 10 -3.30 21.72 -11.89
CA ASP A 10 -2.77 21.01 -10.70
C ASP A 10 -2.83 19.48 -10.93
N GLN A 11 -2.71 19.05 -12.20
CA GLN A 11 -2.35 17.68 -12.52
C GLN A 11 -0.86 17.55 -12.27
N ASN A 12 -0.56 17.39 -10.98
CA ASN A 12 0.73 17.03 -10.43
C ASN A 12 1.34 15.95 -11.34
N ASP A 13 2.31 16.35 -12.15
CA ASP A 13 3.14 15.54 -13.05
C ASP A 13 3.99 14.56 -12.24
N ILE A 14 3.34 13.68 -11.48
CA ILE A 14 3.92 12.44 -11.08
C ILE A 14 3.76 11.59 -12.32
N GLU A 15 4.79 11.56 -13.17
CA GLU A 15 5.08 10.35 -13.93
C GLU A 15 4.71 9.20 -13.00
N ALA A 16 3.62 8.49 -13.32
CA ALA A 16 3.17 7.35 -12.56
C ALA A 16 4.18 6.22 -12.79
N GLY A 17 5.42 6.45 -12.36
CA GLY A 17 6.45 5.48 -12.16
C GLY A 17 5.79 4.43 -11.32
N VAL A 18 5.61 3.27 -11.94
CA VAL A 18 4.92 2.11 -11.40
C VAL A 18 5.39 1.92 -9.98
N PHE A 19 4.63 2.38 -9.00
CA PHE A 19 4.88 1.99 -7.62
C PHE A 19 4.61 0.50 -7.62
N PRO A 20 5.62 -0.34 -7.36
CA PRO A 20 5.44 -1.78 -7.42
C PRO A 20 4.42 -2.16 -6.36
N THR A 21 3.16 -2.36 -6.78
CA THR A 21 1.99 -2.51 -5.90
C THR A 21 2.22 -3.61 -4.87
N ARG A 22 3.00 -4.61 -5.24
CA ARG A 22 3.38 -5.74 -4.39
C ARG A 22 4.34 -5.36 -3.27
N GLU A 23 5.29 -4.46 -3.51
CA GLU A 23 6.16 -3.93 -2.45
C GLU A 23 5.35 -3.12 -1.44
N TYR A 24 4.39 -2.32 -1.93
CA TYR A 24 3.48 -1.58 -1.05
C TYR A 24 2.61 -2.51 -0.20
N ILE A 25 2.05 -3.57 -0.82
CA ILE A 25 1.29 -4.61 -0.10
C ILE A 25 2.17 -5.26 0.97
N GLY A 26 3.41 -5.61 0.64
CA GLY A 26 4.34 -6.22 1.59
C GLY A 26 4.63 -5.31 2.79
N ALA A 27 4.93 -4.03 2.52
CA ALA A 27 5.19 -3.05 3.57
C ALA A 27 3.96 -2.85 4.48
N MET A 28 2.75 -2.74 3.91
CA MET A 28 1.52 -2.65 4.69
C MET A 28 1.27 -3.89 5.54
N ALA A 29 1.50 -5.09 4.98
CA ALA A 29 1.32 -6.34 5.70
C ALA A 29 2.24 -6.43 6.92
N LEU A 30 3.51 -6.02 6.80
CA LEU A 30 4.44 -5.95 7.92
C LEU A 30 3.99 -4.95 9.00
N GLU A 31 3.51 -3.78 8.59
CA GLU A 31 3.02 -2.78 9.55
C GLU A 31 1.79 -3.28 10.30
N MET A 32 0.85 -3.94 9.60
CA MET A 32 -0.29 -4.59 10.24
C MET A 32 0.15 -5.73 11.17
N ALA A 33 1.18 -6.51 10.80
CA ALA A 33 1.70 -7.56 11.66
C ALA A 33 2.27 -6.99 12.97
N ARG A 34 3.01 -5.88 12.88
CA ARG A 34 3.52 -5.14 14.05
C ARG A 34 2.39 -4.71 14.97
N MET A 35 1.35 -4.06 14.43
CA MET A 35 0.17 -3.63 15.21
C MET A 35 -0.55 -4.82 15.87
N ALA A 36 -0.71 -5.94 15.15
CA ALA A 36 -1.33 -7.15 15.71
C ALA A 36 -0.51 -7.73 16.88
N ARG A 37 0.84 -7.71 16.80
CA ARG A 37 1.71 -8.13 17.93
C ARG A 37 1.58 -7.21 19.13
N GLU A 38 1.47 -5.90 18.90
CA GLU A 38 1.30 -4.90 19.96
C GLU A 38 -0.01 -5.08 20.74
N GLU A 39 -1.07 -5.53 20.05
CA GLU A 39 -2.36 -5.90 20.65
C GLU A 39 -2.39 -7.33 21.23
N GLY A 40 -1.29 -8.08 21.14
CA GLY A 40 -1.18 -9.44 21.66
C GLY A 40 -1.78 -10.53 20.76
N ASP A 41 -2.21 -10.21 19.54
CA ASP A 41 -2.70 -11.19 18.56
C ASP A 41 -1.55 -11.75 17.70
N GLY A 42 -0.79 -12.67 18.30
CA GLY A 42 0.33 -13.32 17.61
C GLY A 42 -0.08 -14.18 16.41
N ARG A 43 -1.31 -14.70 16.40
CA ARG A 43 -1.80 -15.52 15.27
C ARG A 43 -2.06 -14.65 14.05
N LEU A 44 -2.73 -13.51 14.24
CA LEU A 44 -2.96 -12.55 13.17
C LEU A 44 -1.64 -11.96 12.65
N ALA A 45 -0.71 -11.65 13.55
CA ALA A 45 0.63 -11.19 13.17
C ALA A 45 1.36 -12.17 12.23
N GLY A 46 1.36 -13.46 12.55
CA GLY A 46 2.00 -14.48 11.70
C GLY A 46 1.38 -14.56 10.31
N LEU A 47 0.05 -14.49 10.19
CA LEU A 47 -0.64 -14.50 8.90
C LEU A 47 -0.28 -13.28 8.04
N LEU A 48 -0.07 -12.13 8.66
CA LEU A 48 0.32 -10.89 7.98
C LEU A 48 1.79 -10.93 7.54
N GLU A 49 2.67 -11.55 8.34
CA GLU A 49 4.06 -11.83 7.96
C GLU A 49 4.12 -12.79 6.77
N ASP A 50 3.31 -13.85 6.76
CA ASP A 50 3.20 -14.76 5.61
C ASP A 50 2.71 -14.04 4.35
N ALA A 51 1.74 -13.13 4.49
CA ALA A 51 1.26 -12.31 3.38
C ALA A 51 2.35 -11.36 2.84
N ALA A 52 3.17 -10.77 3.72
CA ALA A 52 4.33 -9.97 3.32
C ALA A 52 5.36 -10.82 2.56
N GLY A 53 5.63 -12.04 3.03
CA GLY A 53 6.49 -13.00 2.33
C GLY A 53 5.96 -13.36 0.95
N ALA A 54 4.66 -13.62 0.82
CA ALA A 54 4.02 -13.86 -0.47
C ALA A 54 4.15 -12.64 -1.41
N ALA A 55 4.01 -11.42 -0.87
CA ALA A 55 4.17 -10.16 -1.60
C ALA A 55 5.61 -9.91 -2.12
N ALA A 56 6.62 -10.61 -1.59
CA ALA A 56 8.01 -10.52 -2.08
C ALA A 56 8.31 -11.43 -3.29
N LEU A 57 7.51 -12.47 -3.53
CA LEU A 57 7.72 -13.45 -4.62
C LEU A 57 7.09 -12.99 -5.94
N PRO A 58 7.57 -13.30 -7.15
CA PRO A 58 6.86 -12.95 -8.38
C PRO A 58 5.39 -13.43 -8.39
N PRO A 59 4.46 -12.73 -9.06
CA PRO A 59 3.09 -13.23 -9.23
C PRO A 59 3.12 -14.58 -9.97
N GLY A 60 2.34 -15.54 -9.47
CA GLY A 60 2.19 -16.87 -10.06
C GLY A 60 1.21 -16.93 -11.22
#